data_AF-A0A1G0SFR9-F1
#
_entry.id   AF-A0A1G0SFR9-F1
#
_cell.length_a   1.000
_cell.length_b   1.000
_cell.length_c   1.000
_cell.angle_alpha   90.00
_cell.angle_beta   90.00
_cell.angle_gamma   90.00
#
_symmetry.space_group_name_H-M   'P 1'
#
loop_
_entity.id
_entity.type
_entity.pdbx_description
1 polymer ?
#
loop_
_entity_poly.entity_id
_entity_poly.type
_entity_poly.pdbx_seq_one_letter_code
_entity_poly.pdbx_strand_id
1 'polypeptide(L)'
;MAVKYIALQQEKNCVTAREIAENYNLPYELVSKVLQQLTRYNVINSVQGKKGGYRLSKIPKAISLIEVIAAVEPNYQITNCMKEDSSTKDCEHFNCCMIRNPLMKIQNEIDKLFK
;
A
#
# COMPACT_ATOMS: atom_id res chain seq x y z
N MET A 1 -6.01 5.69 2.90
CA MET A 1 -7.38 6.22 3.08
C MET A 1 -8.45 5.20 2.68
N ALA A 2 -8.40 4.59 1.49
CA ALA A 2 -9.38 3.59 1.04
C ALA A 2 -9.55 2.39 2.00
N VAL A 3 -8.45 1.75 2.44
CA VAL A 3 -8.50 0.60 3.37
C VAL A 3 -9.21 0.98 4.68
N LYS A 4 -8.90 2.15 5.25
CA LYS A 4 -9.59 2.69 6.45
C LYS A 4 -11.08 2.88 6.20
N TYR A 5 -11.45 3.48 5.06
CA TYR A 5 -12.85 3.70 4.73
C TYR A 5 -13.63 2.38 4.67
N ILE A 6 -13.10 1.38 3.96
CA ILE A 6 -13.70 0.05 3.88
C ILE A 6 -13.78 -0.60 5.27
N ALA A 7 -12.75 -0.43 6.10
CA ALA A 7 -12.71 -0.95 7.47
C ALA A 7 -13.71 -0.29 8.44
N LEU A 8 -14.15 0.94 8.16
CA LEU A 8 -15.14 1.65 8.97
C LEU A 8 -16.57 1.34 8.55
N GLN A 9 -16.79 0.83 7.34
CA GLN A 9 -18.11 0.51 6.80
C GLN A 9 -18.49 -0.96 7.05
N GLN A 10 -18.11 -1.55 8.20
CA GLN A 10 -18.31 -3.00 8.46
C GLN A 10 -19.77 -3.46 8.40
N GLU A 11 -20.72 -2.56 8.66
CA GLU A 11 -22.15 -2.84 8.52
C GLU A 11 -22.58 -3.01 7.04
N LYS A 12 -21.84 -2.38 6.12
CA LYS A 12 -21.99 -2.60 4.68
C LYS A 12 -21.10 -3.76 4.25
N ASN A 13 -21.69 -4.78 3.63
CA ASN A 13 -20.95 -5.94 3.13
C ASN A 13 -19.85 -5.59 2.10
N CYS A 14 -20.05 -4.53 1.32
CA CYS A 14 -19.15 -4.05 0.26
C CYS A 14 -19.27 -2.54 0.11
N VAL A 15 -18.20 -1.91 -0.36
CA VAL A 15 -18.13 -0.48 -0.68
C VAL A 15 -17.66 -0.30 -2.12
N THR A 16 -18.31 0.56 -2.88
CA THR A 16 -17.96 0.83 -4.28
C THR A 16 -16.82 1.85 -4.40
N ALA A 17 -16.09 1.81 -5.52
CA ALA A 17 -15.07 2.82 -5.83
C ALA A 17 -15.67 4.23 -5.96
N ARG A 18 -16.94 4.37 -6.38
CA ARG A 18 -17.65 5.66 -6.44
C ARG A 18 -17.89 6.24 -5.05
N GLU A 19 -18.39 5.44 -4.12
CA GLU A 19 -18.57 5.88 -2.72
C GLU A 19 -17.26 6.39 -2.10
N ILE A 20 -16.15 5.69 -2.34
CA ILE A 20 -14.83 6.11 -1.84
C ILE A 20 -14.38 7.41 -2.53
N ALA A 21 -14.54 7.50 -3.85
CA ALA A 21 -14.15 8.68 -4.63
C ALA A 21 -14.92 9.94 -4.22
N GLU A 22 -16.24 9.83 -4.07
CA GLU A 22 -17.11 10.91 -3.62
C GLU A 22 -16.77 11.35 -2.19
N ASN A 23 -16.59 10.39 -1.27
CA ASN A 23 -16.28 10.69 0.12
C ASN A 23 -14.95 11.44 0.31
N TYR A 24 -13.95 11.15 -0.52
CA TYR A 24 -12.65 11.81 -0.46
C TYR A 24 -12.47 12.94 -1.49
N ASN A 25 -13.51 13.24 -2.28
CA ASN A 25 -13.48 14.20 -3.37
C ASN A 25 -12.29 13.95 -4.35
N LEU A 26 -12.12 12.70 -4.75
CA LEU A 26 -11.04 12.24 -5.63
C LEU A 26 -11.58 11.76 -6.99
N PRO A 27 -10.78 11.84 -8.06
CA PRO A 27 -11.16 11.24 -9.34
C PRO A 27 -11.41 9.73 -9.20
N TYR A 28 -12.55 9.26 -9.72
CA TYR A 28 -12.93 7.84 -9.69
C TYR A 28 -11.84 6.92 -10.26
N GLU A 29 -11.18 7.34 -11.33
CA GLU A 29 -10.13 6.56 -11.98
C GLU A 29 -8.92 6.34 -11.08
N LEU A 30 -8.53 7.37 -10.31
CA LEU A 30 -7.43 7.29 -9.36
C LEU A 30 -7.75 6.27 -8.26
N VAL A 31 -8.93 6.39 -7.67
CA VAL A 31 -9.40 5.46 -6.64
C VAL A 31 -9.48 4.04 -7.18
N SER A 32 -10.00 3.87 -8.40
CA SER A 32 -10.10 2.56 -9.05
C SER A 32 -8.73 1.92 -9.27
N LYS A 33 -7.72 2.67 -9.71
CA LYS A 33 -6.34 2.17 -9.86
C LYS A 33 -5.74 1.72 -8.52
N VAL A 34 -5.92 2.51 -7.47
CA VAL A 34 -5.44 2.15 -6.12
C VAL A 34 -6.15 0.90 -5.60
N LEU A 35 -7.46 0.76 -5.78
CA LEU A 35 -8.21 -0.43 -5.36
C LEU A 35 -7.79 -1.68 -6.16
N GLN A 36 -7.47 -1.54 -7.44
CA GLN A 36 -6.90 -2.63 -8.23
C GLN A 36 -5.55 -3.09 -7.67
N GLN A 37 -4.66 -2.17 -7.31
CA GLN A 37 -3.38 -2.48 -6.66
C GLN A 37 -3.60 -3.21 -5.33
N LEU A 38 -4.45 -2.67 -4.45
CA LEU A 38 -4.81 -3.30 -3.17
C LEU A 38 -5.42 -4.71 -3.33
N THR A 39 -6.16 -4.94 -4.42
CA THR A 39 -6.73 -6.25 -4.74
C THR A 39 -5.64 -7.23 -5.18
N ARG A 40 -4.69 -6.80 -6.02
CA ARG A 40 -3.57 -7.64 -6.48
C ARG A 40 -2.71 -8.17 -5.34
N TYR A 41 -2.55 -7.38 -4.29
CA TYR A 41 -1.79 -7.73 -3.08
C TYR A 41 -2.66 -8.33 -1.97
N ASN A 42 -3.90 -8.73 -2.27
CA ASN A 42 -4.81 -9.38 -1.32
C ASN A 42 -5.07 -8.58 -0.04
N VAL A 43 -5.04 -7.24 -0.09
CA VAL A 43 -5.46 -6.38 1.04
C VAL A 43 -6.98 -6.25 1.06
N ILE A 44 -7.60 -6.25 -0.13
CA ILE A 44 -9.05 -6.20 -0.33
C ILE A 44 -9.48 -7.22 -1.37
N ASN A 45 -10.75 -7.61 -1.33
CA ASN A 45 -11.40 -8.47 -2.32
C ASN A 45 -12.40 -7.66 -3.14
N SER A 46 -12.42 -7.91 -4.44
CA SER A 46 -13.45 -7.40 -5.34
C SER A 46 -14.63 -8.37 -5.41
N VAL A 47 -15.85 -7.85 -5.29
CA VAL A 47 -17.10 -8.60 -5.37
C VAL A 47 -17.89 -8.06 -6.55
N GLN A 48 -18.30 -8.94 -7.46
CA GLN A 48 -19.08 -8.56 -8.64
C GLN A 48 -20.59 -8.56 -8.36
N GLY A 49 -21.36 -7.85 -9.20
CA GLY A 49 -22.82 -7.81 -9.18
C GLY A 49 -23.42 -6.49 -8.66
N LYS A 50 -24.76 -6.39 -8.65
CA LYS A 50 -25.50 -5.16 -8.30
C LYS A 50 -25.22 -4.62 -6.87
N LYS A 51 -24.86 -5.51 -5.94
CA LYS A 51 -24.44 -5.18 -4.57
C LYS A 51 -22.93 -5.40 -4.34
N GLY A 52 -22.17 -5.46 -5.43
CA GLY A 52 -20.73 -5.67 -5.43
C GLY A 52 -19.96 -4.42 -5.03
N GLY A 53 -18.64 -4.52 -5.08
CA GLY A 53 -17.71 -3.49 -4.64
C GLY A 53 -16.45 -4.12 -4.07
N TYR A 54 -15.91 -3.49 -3.04
CA TYR A 54 -14.69 -3.91 -2.36
C TYR A 54 -14.96 -4.12 -0.87
N ARG A 55 -14.32 -5.14 -0.32
CA ARG A 55 -14.30 -5.43 1.13
C ARG A 55 -12.90 -5.85 1.55
N LEU A 56 -12.57 -5.76 2.83
CA LEU A 56 -11.29 -6.24 3.32
C LEU A 56 -11.13 -7.75 3.06
N SER A 57 -9.91 -8.18 2.76
CA SER A 57 -9.61 -9.60 2.56
C SER A 57 -9.59 -10.41 3.86
N LYS A 58 -9.30 -9.72 4.97
CA LYS A 58 -9.21 -10.24 6.34
C LYS A 58 -9.68 -9.18 7.34
N ILE A 59 -9.84 -9.56 8.61
CA ILE A 59 -10.24 -8.62 9.66
C ILE A 59 -9.22 -7.46 9.76
N PRO A 60 -9.66 -6.22 10.09
CA PRO A 60 -8.75 -5.06 10.11
C PRO A 60 -7.48 -5.27 10.96
N LYS A 61 -7.62 -5.94 12.11
CA LYS A 61 -6.50 -6.24 13.03
C LYS A 61 -5.45 -7.19 12.45
N ALA A 62 -5.78 -7.92 11.39
CA ALA A 62 -4.86 -8.84 10.73
C ALA A 62 -4.18 -8.22 9.50
N ILE A 63 -4.54 -6.99 9.12
CA ILE A 63 -3.90 -6.23 8.03
C ILE A 63 -2.82 -5.34 8.65
N SER A 64 -1.56 -5.71 8.41
CA SER A 64 -0.42 -4.88 8.80
C SER A 64 -0.30 -3.64 7.93
N LEU A 65 0.37 -2.60 8.43
CA LEU A 65 0.59 -1.39 7.64
C LEU A 65 1.54 -1.67 6.46
N ILE A 66 2.54 -2.55 6.66
CA ILE A 66 3.50 -2.92 5.62
C ILE A 66 2.82 -3.61 4.43
N GLU A 67 1.76 -4.41 4.64
CA GLU A 67 0.99 -5.00 3.55
C GLU A 67 0.26 -3.94 2.71
N VAL A 68 -0.27 -2.89 3.35
CA VAL A 68 -0.92 -1.79 2.64
C VAL A 68 0.09 -0.96 1.86
N ILE A 69 1.27 -0.70 2.45
CA ILE A 69 2.36 0.03 1.79
C ILE A 69 2.87 -0.77 0.58
N ALA A 70 3.21 -2.05 0.78
CA ALA A 70 3.71 -2.93 -0.28
C ALA A 70 2.70 -3.09 -1.43
N ALA A 71 1.40 -3.01 -1.14
CA ALA A 71 0.38 -3.08 -2.18
C ALA A 71 0.40 -1.89 -3.15
N VAL A 72 0.75 -0.70 -2.65
CA VAL A 72 0.80 0.54 -3.44
C VAL A 72 2.21 0.78 -3.99
N GLU A 73 3.23 0.44 -3.22
CA GLU A 73 4.65 0.56 -3.54
C GLU A 73 5.39 -0.76 -3.23
N PRO A 74 5.45 -1.71 -4.19
CA PRO A 74 5.96 -3.06 -3.97
C PRO A 74 7.42 -3.16 -3.55
N ASN A 75 8.24 -2.21 -4.01
CA ASN A 75 9.67 -2.13 -3.69
C ASN A 75 9.94 -0.94 -2.76
N TYR A 76 9.06 -0.75 -1.76
CA TYR A 76 9.19 0.32 -0.78
C TYR A 76 10.55 0.21 -0.07
N GLN A 77 11.31 1.30 -0.15
CA GLN A 77 12.55 1.55 0.58
C GLN A 77 12.61 3.05 0.86
N ILE A 78 13.16 3.46 1.99
CA ILE A 78 13.28 4.88 2.38
C ILE A 78 14.14 5.65 1.36
N THR A 79 15.08 4.98 0.68
CA THR A 79 15.88 5.56 -0.39
C THR A 79 15.98 4.64 -1.59
N ASN A 80 16.10 5.22 -2.78
CA ASN A 80 16.17 4.46 -4.03
C ASN A 80 17.37 3.49 -4.03
N CYS A 81 18.55 3.92 -3.56
CA CYS A 81 19.77 3.11 -3.57
C CYS A 81 19.72 1.86 -2.67
N MET A 82 18.64 1.65 -1.92
CA MET A 82 18.39 0.45 -1.13
C MET A 82 17.49 -0.57 -1.84
N LYS A 83 16.90 -0.22 -2.99
CA LYS A 83 16.12 -1.16 -3.80
C LYS A 83 17.05 -2.24 -4.37
N GLU A 84 16.54 -3.46 -4.53
CA GLU A 84 17.32 -4.62 -4.97
C GLU A 84 17.95 -4.43 -6.37
N ASP A 85 17.31 -3.64 -7.23
CA ASP A 85 17.74 -3.32 -8.59
C ASP A 85 18.70 -2.13 -8.68
N SER A 86 19.01 -1.48 -7.56
CA SER A 86 19.90 -0.31 -7.57
C SER A 86 21.37 -0.66 -7.70
N SER A 87 22.07 0.14 -8.48
CA SER A 87 23.47 -0.09 -8.86
C SER A 87 24.29 1.21 -8.83
N THR A 88 25.57 1.10 -9.19
CA THR A 88 26.45 2.26 -9.40
C THR A 88 25.98 3.18 -10.53
N LYS A 89 25.04 2.74 -11.39
CA LYS A 89 24.44 3.59 -12.43
C LYS A 89 23.44 4.60 -11.86
N ASP A 90 22.82 4.26 -10.72
CA ASP A 90 21.79 5.08 -10.08
C ASP A 90 22.39 6.07 -9.07
N CYS A 91 23.63 5.84 -8.64
CA CYS A 91 24.35 6.68 -7.71
C CYS A 91 25.87 6.52 -7.84
N GLU A 92 26.57 7.62 -8.12
CA GLU A 92 28.04 7.66 -8.24
C GLU A 92 28.75 7.25 -6.93
N HIS A 93 28.09 7.43 -5.80
CA HIS A 93 28.64 7.16 -4.47
C HIS A 93 28.23 5.78 -3.91
N PHE A 94 27.60 4.92 -4.70
CA PHE A 94 26.97 3.68 -4.23
C PHE A 94 27.89 2.78 -3.38
N ASN A 95 29.17 2.68 -3.75
CA ASN A 95 30.16 1.82 -3.08
C ASN A 95 30.87 2.49 -1.88
N CYS A 96 30.80 3.81 -1.75
CA CYS A 96 31.51 4.56 -0.69
C CYS A 96 30.57 5.37 0.21
N CYS A 97 29.26 5.32 -0.02
CA CYS A 97 28.27 6.07 0.75
C CYS A 97 28.14 5.52 2.18
N MET A 98 28.79 6.19 3.14
CA MET A 98 28.75 5.84 4.55
C MET A 98 27.38 6.01 5.20
N ILE A 99 26.49 6.81 4.60
CA ILE A 99 25.13 7.07 5.11
C ILE A 99 24.18 5.91 4.80
N ARG A 100 24.48 5.10 3.78
CA ARG A 100 23.63 3.97 3.36
C ARG A 100 23.46 2.95 4.48
N ASN A 101 24.54 2.60 5.18
CA ASN A 101 24.50 1.60 6.26
C ASN A 101 23.63 2.06 7.46
N PRO A 102 23.78 3.28 8.00
CA PRO A 102 22.84 3.83 8.99
C PRO A 102 21.39 3.85 8.52
N LEU A 103 21.12 4.28 7.28
CA LEU A 103 19.75 4.32 6.74
C LEU A 103 19.13 2.92 6.61
N MET A 104 19.92 1.89 6.26
CA MET A 104 19.46 0.50 6.27
C MET A 104 19.03 0.04 7.66
N LYS A 105 19.72 0.47 8.73
CA LYS A 105 19.29 0.17 10.09
C LYS A 105 17.95 0.85 10.42
N ILE A 106 17.77 2.09 10.01
CA ILE A 106 16.52 2.84 10.21
C ILE A 106 15.37 2.16 9.45
N GLN A 107 15.57 1.74 8.20
CA GLN A 107 14.60 0.96 7.44
C GLN A 107 14.14 -0.28 8.20
N ASN A 108 15.08 -1.07 8.74
CA ASN A 108 14.75 -2.28 9.49
C ASN A 108 13.89 -1.98 10.73
N GLU A 109 14.12 -0.86 11.41
CA GLU A 109 13.29 -0.46 12.55
C GLU A 109 11.90 0.02 12.12
N ILE A 110 11.79 0.74 10.99
CA ILE A 110 10.51 1.10 10.39
C ILE A 110 9.71 -0.15 10.01
N ASP A 111 10.35 -1.13 9.36
CA ASP A 111 9.70 -2.36 8.92
C ASP A 111 9.16 -3.18 10.10
N LYS A 112 9.87 -3.19 11.23
CA LYS A 112 9.39 -3.84 12.46
C LYS A 112 8.18 -3.13 13.05
N LEU A 113 8.14 -1.79 12.99
CA LEU A 113 7.05 -0.99 13.53
C LEU A 113 5.78 -1.10 12.67
N PHE A 114 5.92 -1.34 11.37
CA PHE A 114 4.81 -1.42 10.41
C PHE A 114 4.28 -2.84 10.15
N LYS A 115 4.93 -3.88 10.67
CA LYS A 115 4.39 -5.24 10.74
C LYS A 115 3.23 -5.33 11.73
#